data_AF-A0AAN8BB12-F1
#
_entry.id   AF-A0AAN8BB12-F1
#
_cell.length_a   1.000
_cell.length_b   1.000
_cell.length_c   1.000
_cell.angle_alpha   90.00
_cell.angle_beta   90.00
_cell.angle_gamma   90.00
#
_symmetry.space_group_name_H-M   'P 1'
#
loop_
_entity.id
_entity.type
_entity.pdbx_description
1 polymer ?
#
loop_
_entity_poly.entity_id
_entity_poly.type
_entity_poly.pdbx_seq_one_letter_code
_entity_poly.pdbx_strand_id
1 'polypeptide(L)'
;MERWPALFGRRQLCAEFSRIVTKDLLKSLLEGLDAMVPSLLEAYKAAVASGRRSAMSGVLQCLQKEDTNQNRRTAALLGLPIFFAEDSSNVIRMCDAHGETLDVILKGMQ
;
A
#
# COMPACT_ATOMS: atom_id res chain seq x y z
N MET A 1 0.05 -30.57 5.15
CA MET A 1 -0.74 -29.34 4.94
C MET A 1 -1.21 -29.35 3.50
N GLU A 2 -2.49 -29.57 3.26
CA GLU A 2 -3.08 -29.37 1.93
C GLU A 2 -2.85 -27.90 1.56
N ARG A 3 -2.13 -27.65 0.47
CA ARG A 3 -1.94 -26.30 -0.06
C ARG A 3 -3.33 -25.72 -0.31
N TRP A 4 -3.55 -24.50 0.16
CA TRP A 4 -4.72 -23.73 -0.21
C TRP A 4 -4.94 -23.84 -1.73
N PRO A 5 -6.15 -24.18 -2.22
CA PRO A 5 -6.39 -24.30 -3.66
C PRO A 5 -5.98 -22.96 -4.28
N ALA A 6 -4.93 -22.96 -5.08
CA ALA A 6 -4.26 -21.72 -5.47
C ALA A 6 -5.30 -20.73 -6.01
N LEU A 7 -5.61 -19.70 -5.20
CA LEU A 7 -6.64 -18.73 -5.53
C LEU A 7 -6.01 -17.77 -6.51
N PHE A 8 -6.13 -18.09 -7.79
CA PHE A 8 -5.44 -17.34 -8.84
C PHE A 8 -6.12 -16.00 -9.17
N GLY A 9 -7.29 -15.72 -8.60
CA GLY A 9 -8.05 -14.49 -8.90
C GLY A 9 -8.62 -13.77 -7.70
N ARG A 10 -8.72 -12.43 -7.81
CA ARG A 10 -9.34 -11.52 -6.83
C ARG A 10 -10.70 -12.03 -6.33
N ARG A 11 -11.57 -12.49 -7.23
CA ARG A 11 -12.92 -13.00 -6.88
C ARG A 11 -12.85 -14.24 -5.99
N GLN A 12 -11.96 -15.18 -6.30
CA GLN A 12 -11.79 -16.41 -5.52
C GLN A 12 -11.20 -16.08 -4.14
N LEU A 13 -10.21 -15.18 -4.08
CA LEU A 13 -9.65 -14.68 -2.83
C LEU A 13 -10.71 -14.03 -1.93
N CYS A 14 -11.53 -13.13 -2.51
CA CYS A 14 -12.60 -12.49 -1.75
C CYS A 14 -13.64 -13.50 -1.27
N ALA A 15 -14.06 -14.44 -2.14
CA ALA A 15 -15.05 -15.45 -1.78
C ALA A 15 -14.57 -16.38 -0.67
N GLU A 16 -13.35 -16.89 -0.75
CA GLU A 16 -12.78 -17.77 0.28
C GLU A 16 -12.53 -17.04 1.60
N PHE A 17 -12.04 -15.81 1.54
CA PHE A 17 -11.91 -14.98 2.74
C PHE A 17 -13.28 -14.77 3.39
N SER A 18 -14.30 -14.40 2.62
CA SER A 18 -15.67 -14.25 3.11
C SER A 18 -16.22 -15.57 3.67
N ARG A 19 -15.91 -16.72 3.07
CA ARG A 19 -16.33 -18.04 3.55
C ARG A 19 -15.74 -18.39 4.91
N ILE A 20 -14.47 -18.03 5.15
CA ILE A 20 -13.73 -18.39 6.37
C ILE A 20 -13.94 -17.35 7.48
N VAL A 21 -13.88 -16.06 7.13
CA VAL A 21 -13.86 -14.94 8.08
C VAL A 21 -15.25 -14.30 8.22
N THR A 22 -16.22 -14.68 7.38
CA THR A 22 -17.58 -14.11 7.36
C THR A 22 -17.62 -12.58 7.20
N LYS A 23 -16.60 -12.02 6.54
CA LYS A 23 -16.47 -10.58 6.27
C LYS A 23 -16.04 -10.36 4.82
N ASP A 24 -16.48 -9.26 4.23
CA ASP A 24 -16.00 -8.83 2.92
C ASP A 24 -14.53 -8.39 3.02
N LEU A 25 -13.66 -9.04 2.25
CA LEU A 25 -12.21 -8.80 2.28
C LEU A 25 -11.86 -7.35 1.94
N LEU A 26 -12.34 -6.86 0.80
CA LEU A 26 -11.92 -5.56 0.27
C LEU A 26 -12.45 -4.43 1.14
N LYS A 27 -13.71 -4.52 1.57
CA LYS A 27 -14.32 -3.57 2.49
C LYS A 27 -13.56 -3.53 3.81
N SER A 28 -13.32 -4.69 4.43
CA SER A 28 -12.62 -4.75 5.72
C SER A 28 -11.19 -4.21 5.63
N LEU A 29 -10.49 -4.52 4.54
CA LEU A 29 -9.15 -4.01 4.28
C LEU A 29 -9.15 -2.49 4.11
N LEU A 30 -10.05 -1.97 3.28
CA LEU A 30 -10.12 -0.53 3.00
C LEU A 30 -10.54 0.27 4.23
N GLU A 31 -11.51 -0.22 5.01
CA GLU A 31 -11.92 0.41 6.27
C GLU A 31 -10.77 0.45 7.29
N GLY A 32 -10.04 -0.66 7.44
CA GLY A 32 -8.85 -0.71 8.30
C GLY A 32 -7.74 0.23 7.82
N LEU A 33 -7.50 0.28 6.51
CA LEU A 33 -6.52 1.19 5.92
C LEU A 33 -6.93 2.65 6.13
N ASP A 34 -8.20 3.01 5.88
CA ASP A 34 -8.72 4.35 6.07
C ASP A 34 -8.55 4.87 7.50
N ALA A 35 -8.71 3.99 8.49
CA ALA A 35 -8.49 4.34 9.88
C ALA A 35 -7.02 4.71 10.18
N MET A 36 -6.06 4.14 9.44
CA MET A 36 -4.62 4.38 9.64
C MET A 36 -4.02 5.44 8.72
N VAL A 37 -4.64 5.72 7.58
CA VAL A 37 -4.13 6.68 6.58
C VAL A 37 -3.77 8.04 7.20
N PRO A 38 -4.61 8.67 8.04
CA PRO A 38 -4.28 9.98 8.62
C PRO A 38 -2.98 9.94 9.45
N SER A 39 -2.83 8.96 10.33
CA SER A 39 -1.67 8.86 11.22
C SER A 39 -0.38 8.53 10.45
N LEU A 40 -0.47 7.67 9.42
CA LEU A 40 0.65 7.39 8.54
C LEU A 40 1.11 8.65 7.80
N LEU A 41 0.19 9.38 7.17
CA LEU A 41 0.55 10.59 6.43
C LEU A 41 1.18 11.67 7.33
N GLU A 42 0.70 11.83 8.56
CA GLU A 42 1.32 12.73 9.53
C GLU A 42 2.73 12.28 9.94
N ALA A 43 2.93 10.98 10.21
CA ALA A 43 4.26 10.44 10.49
C ALA A 43 5.24 10.67 9.32
N TYR A 44 4.75 10.55 8.10
CA TYR A 44 5.53 10.75 6.88
C TYR A 44 5.97 12.21 6.72
N LYS A 45 5.03 13.15 6.91
CA LYS A 45 5.32 14.59 6.92
C LYS A 45 6.34 14.94 8.00
N ALA A 46 6.18 14.42 9.21
CA ALA A 46 7.10 14.65 10.31
C ALA A 46 8.51 14.11 10.03
N ALA A 47 8.62 12.92 9.41
CA ALA A 47 9.90 12.37 9.00
C ALA A 47 10.61 13.30 8.00
N VAL A 48 9.92 13.71 6.94
CA VAL A 48 10.46 14.64 5.92
C VAL A 48 10.85 15.97 6.54
N ALA A 49 10.01 16.56 7.39
CA ALA A 49 10.29 17.82 8.08
C ALA A 49 11.53 17.73 9.00
N SER A 50 11.78 16.55 9.59
CA SER A 50 13.00 16.28 10.38
C SER A 50 14.25 16.01 9.54
N GLY A 51 14.18 16.12 8.21
CA GLY A 51 15.27 15.81 7.29
C GLY A 51 15.54 14.31 7.10
N ARG A 52 14.71 13.45 7.71
CA ARG A 52 14.79 12.00 7.56
C ARG A 52 13.91 11.55 6.40
N ARG A 53 14.30 10.48 5.71
CA ARG A 53 13.49 9.85 4.64
C ARG A 53 13.06 10.85 3.55
N SER A 54 13.98 11.69 3.08
CA SER A 54 13.71 12.68 2.03
C SER A 54 13.07 12.10 0.76
N ALA A 55 13.31 10.82 0.46
CA ALA A 55 12.65 10.08 -0.62
C ALA A 55 11.11 10.03 -0.52
N MET A 56 10.53 10.27 0.67
CA MET A 56 9.07 10.35 0.86
C MET A 56 8.46 11.66 0.34
N SER A 57 9.29 12.67 0.05
CA SER A 57 8.80 13.95 -0.48
C SER A 57 8.03 13.76 -1.79
N GLY A 58 8.48 12.89 -2.69
CA GLY A 58 7.77 12.57 -3.94
C GLY A 58 6.38 11.98 -3.70
N VAL A 59 6.26 11.04 -2.75
CA VAL A 59 4.98 10.43 -2.37
C VAL A 59 4.00 11.48 -1.81
N LEU A 60 4.49 12.39 -0.96
CA LEU A 60 3.66 13.45 -0.38
C LEU A 60 3.28 14.53 -1.41
N GLN A 61 4.16 14.81 -2.37
CA GLN A 61 3.89 15.80 -3.43
C GLN A 61 2.76 15.37 -4.37
N CYS A 62 2.61 14.06 -4.63
CA CYS A 62 1.48 13.53 -5.38
C CYS A 62 0.12 13.83 -4.73
N LEU A 63 0.06 13.89 -3.39
CA LEU A 63 -1.17 14.24 -2.65
C LEU A 63 -1.52 15.72 -2.75
N GLN A 64 -0.53 16.60 -2.94
CA GLN A 64 -0.78 18.04 -3.08
C GLN A 64 -1.47 18.37 -4.42
N LYS A 65 -1.28 17.53 -5.45
CA LYS A 65 -1.91 17.72 -6.76
C LYS A 65 -3.37 17.28 -6.76
N GLU A 66 -3.68 16.13 -6.16
CA GLU A 66 -5.03 15.59 -6.07
C GLU A 66 -5.26 14.81 -4.77
N ASP A 67 -6.00 15.41 -3.85
CA ASP A 67 -6.24 14.86 -2.52
C ASP A 67 -7.50 13.98 -2.44
N THR A 68 -7.51 12.88 -3.19
CA THR A 68 -8.61 11.90 -3.17
C THR A 68 -8.36 10.80 -2.14
N ASN A 69 -9.42 10.15 -1.65
CA ASN A 69 -9.28 8.99 -0.75
C ASN A 69 -8.41 7.87 -1.36
N GLN A 70 -8.51 7.67 -2.68
CA GLN A 70 -7.68 6.69 -3.38
C GLN A 70 -6.20 7.10 -3.36
N ASN A 71 -5.90 8.36 -3.66
CA ASN A 71 -4.52 8.85 -3.64
C ASN A 71 -3.93 8.82 -2.23
N ARG A 72 -4.70 9.18 -1.20
CA ARG A 72 -4.30 9.08 0.21
C ARG A 72 -3.93 7.65 0.59
N ARG A 73 -4.77 6.66 0.24
CA ARG A 73 -4.50 5.23 0.46
C ARG A 73 -3.25 4.77 -0.28
N THR A 74 -3.12 5.14 -1.56
CA THR A 74 -1.94 4.80 -2.36
C THR A 74 -0.67 5.38 -1.74
N ALA A 75 -0.66 6.66 -1.38
CA ALA A 75 0.49 7.30 -0.74
C ALA A 75 0.83 6.67 0.62
N ALA A 76 -0.18 6.34 1.42
CA ALA A 76 0.02 5.63 2.69
C ALA A 76 0.75 4.29 2.46
N LEU A 77 0.32 3.50 1.47
CA LEU A 77 0.93 2.21 1.13
C LEU A 77 2.32 2.35 0.51
N LEU A 78 2.51 3.25 -0.46
CA LEU A 78 3.81 3.48 -1.10
C LEU A 78 4.86 4.03 -0.13
N GLY A 79 4.42 4.84 0.84
CA GLY A 79 5.32 5.41 1.84
C GLY A 79 5.81 4.40 2.89
N LEU A 80 5.12 3.27 3.10
CA LEU A 80 5.44 2.32 4.18
C LEU A 80 6.88 1.78 4.06
N PRO A 81 7.31 1.18 2.93
CA PRO A 81 8.67 0.66 2.82
C PRO A 81 9.74 1.77 2.94
N ILE A 82 9.46 2.95 2.39
CA ILE A 82 10.36 4.10 2.44
C ILE A 82 10.55 4.58 3.89
N PHE A 83 9.46 4.63 4.65
CA PHE A 83 9.47 5.08 6.04
C PHE A 83 10.30 4.13 6.93
N PHE A 84 10.11 2.83 6.79
CA PHE A 84 10.87 1.83 7.54
C PHE A 84 12.29 1.59 6.98
N ALA A 85 12.61 2.12 5.80
CA ALA A 85 13.81 1.78 5.02
C ALA A 85 14.03 0.28 4.83
N GLU A 86 12.93 -0.42 4.65
CA GLU A 86 12.95 -1.79 4.20
C GLU A 86 13.08 -1.80 2.67
N ASP A 87 13.72 -2.84 2.14
CA ASP A 87 13.72 -3.07 0.70
C ASP A 87 12.28 -3.33 0.24
N SER A 88 11.71 -2.35 -0.46
CA SER A 88 10.33 -2.36 -0.92
C SER A 88 9.94 -3.56 -1.76
N SER A 89 10.91 -4.21 -2.43
CA SER A 89 10.70 -5.42 -3.22
C SER A 89 10.26 -6.62 -2.37
N ASN A 90 10.56 -6.61 -1.06
CA ASN A 90 10.26 -7.69 -0.14
C ASN A 90 9.02 -7.45 0.74
N VAL A 91 8.61 -6.18 0.91
CA VAL A 91 7.55 -5.79 1.85
C VAL A 91 6.17 -5.78 1.20
N ILE A 92 6.06 -5.17 0.02
CA ILE A 92 4.81 -5.10 -0.73
C ILE A 92 5.05 -5.81 -2.07
N ARG A 93 4.71 -7.11 -2.10
CA ARG A 93 4.70 -7.87 -3.34
C ARG A 93 3.43 -7.53 -4.10
N MET A 94 3.58 -6.90 -5.25
CA MET A 94 2.45 -6.72 -6.14
C MET A 94 2.06 -8.07 -6.74
N CYS A 95 0.78 -8.42 -6.62
CA CYS A 95 0.20 -9.50 -7.40
C CYS A 95 -0.03 -8.96 -8.82
N ASP A 96 1.03 -8.90 -9.62
CA ASP A 96 0.86 -8.73 -11.05
C ASP A 96 1.22 -10.03 -11.78
N ALA A 97 0.61 -10.21 -12.94
CA ALA A 97 1.02 -11.25 -13.88
C ALA A 97 2.16 -10.75 -14.80
N HIS A 98 2.68 -9.54 -14.59
CA HIS A 98 3.55 -8.81 -15.52
C HIS A 98 4.88 -8.26 -14.94
N GLY A 99 5.22 -8.54 -13.69
CA GLY A 99 6.54 -8.31 -13.09
C GLY A 99 6.95 -6.86 -12.77
N GLU A 100 6.06 -5.87 -12.81
CA GLU A 100 6.42 -4.50 -12.43
C GLU A 100 6.58 -4.38 -10.91
N THR A 101 7.82 -4.15 -10.48
CA THR A 101 8.19 -4.04 -9.06
C THR A 101 7.93 -2.61 -8.56
N LEU A 102 7.65 -2.45 -7.26
CA LEU A 102 7.41 -1.15 -6.62
C LEU A 102 8.49 -0.09 -6.94
N ASP A 103 9.75 -0.52 -7.04
CA ASP A 103 10.89 0.33 -7.42
C ASP A 103 10.73 0.96 -8.82
N VAL A 104 10.14 0.24 -9.78
CA VAL A 104 9.90 0.75 -11.14
C VAL A 104 8.86 1.88 -11.12
N ILE A 105 7.79 1.71 -10.34
CA ILE A 105 6.73 2.71 -10.21
C ILE A 105 7.28 3.96 -9.49
N LEU A 106 8.04 3.76 -8.41
CA LEU A 106 8.64 4.87 -7.66
C LEU A 106 9.64 5.67 -8.50
N LYS A 107 10.39 5.02 -9.41
CA LYS A 107 11.26 5.70 -10.39
C LYS A 107 10.48 6.55 -11.39
N GLY A 108 9.27 6.13 -11.79
CA GLY A 108 8.40 6.91 -12.67
C GLY A 108 7.72 8.11 -12.01
N MET A 109 7.85 8.25 -10.68
CA MET A 109 7.28 9.37 -9.90
C MET A 109 8.28 10.51 -9.63
N GLN A 110 9.54 10.37 -10.08
CA GLN A 110 10.57 11.42 -10.02
C GLN A 110 10.47 12.36 -11.24
#